data_AF-A0AAU2T2R0-F1
#
_entry.id   AF-A0AAU2T2R0-F1
#
_cell.length_a   1.000
_cell.length_b   1.000
_cell.length_c   1.000
_cell.angle_alpha   90.00
_cell.angle_beta   90.00
_cell.angle_gamma   90.00
#
_symmetry.space_group_name_H-M   'P 1'
#
loop_
_entity.id
_entity.type
_entity.pdbx_description
1 polymer ?
#
loop_
_entity_poly.entity_id
_entity_poly.type
_entity_poly.pdbx_seq_one_letter_code
_entity_poly.pdbx_strand_id
1 'polypeptide(L)'
;MTSVPPAADQKLNDDVLWDDFDPGVYISHNYLEMQAVDEEILSHVRDHFSDHFRGRGRVASGIDVGAGPNLYPALAMLPWCDRITLLERSARNLEYLRRQCPDYAPHWDQFWNVLCKDEAYATLGMTPRVRFKEAIQQPESGSLFDLCADTRRWDLGTMFFVAESITTSLAEFRRGVGCFMNALNSGAPFAAAFMEHSEGYRVGSHEFPARDIDESEVRAVLGGYADHVEIHRTANPKQLVRDGYTGMILACGQRKERRDE
;
A
#
# COMPACT_ATOMS: atom_id res chain seq x y z
N MET A 1 -36.88 2.34 -25.96
CA MET A 1 -36.38 1.41 -24.93
C MET A 1 -34.87 1.35 -25.07
N THR A 2 -34.15 2.14 -24.28
CA THR A 2 -32.69 2.12 -24.24
C THR A 2 -32.27 0.91 -23.40
N SER A 3 -31.74 -0.12 -24.07
CA SER A 3 -31.15 -1.28 -23.43
C SER A 3 -29.94 -0.83 -22.60
N VAL A 4 -30.08 -0.93 -21.28
CA VAL A 4 -28.94 -0.85 -20.35
C VAL A 4 -27.98 -1.99 -20.75
N PRO A 5 -26.70 -1.70 -21.05
CA PRO A 5 -25.73 -2.77 -21.30
C PRO A 5 -25.70 -3.69 -20.07
N PRO A 6 -25.51 -5.01 -20.24
CA PRO A 6 -25.37 -5.90 -19.10
C PRO A 6 -24.28 -5.37 -18.19
N ALA A 7 -24.53 -5.32 -16.88
CA ALA A 7 -23.51 -5.01 -15.91
C ALA A 7 -22.34 -5.97 -16.19
N ALA A 8 -21.16 -5.43 -16.51
CA ALA A 8 -19.96 -6.26 -16.58
C ALA A 8 -19.90 -7.09 -15.31
N ASP A 9 -19.60 -8.40 -15.42
CA ASP A 9 -19.58 -9.32 -14.28
C ASP A 9 -18.70 -8.72 -13.18
N GLN A 10 -19.37 -8.23 -12.14
CA GLN A 10 -18.73 -7.54 -11.05
C GLN A 10 -18.03 -8.58 -10.19
N LYS A 11 -16.70 -8.64 -10.28
CA LYS A 11 -15.86 -9.46 -9.40
C LYS A 11 -15.59 -8.69 -8.12
N LEU A 12 -16.07 -9.20 -6.99
CA LEU A 12 -15.81 -8.68 -5.65
C LEU A 12 -14.55 -9.32 -5.06
N ASN A 13 -14.00 -8.74 -3.99
CA ASN A 13 -12.79 -9.25 -3.35
C ASN A 13 -12.94 -10.69 -2.82
N ASP A 14 -14.13 -11.05 -2.34
CA ASP A 14 -14.40 -12.40 -1.84
C ASP A 14 -14.56 -13.46 -2.95
N ASP A 15 -14.76 -13.02 -4.19
CA ASP A 15 -14.87 -13.90 -5.37
C ASP A 15 -13.49 -14.27 -5.97
N VAL A 16 -12.41 -13.65 -5.48
CA VAL A 16 -11.06 -13.84 -6.01
C VAL A 16 -10.36 -14.97 -5.25
N LEU A 17 -9.80 -15.92 -6.00
CA LEU A 17 -8.94 -16.98 -5.46
C LEU A 17 -7.53 -16.44 -5.17
N TRP A 18 -7.40 -15.69 -4.07
CA TRP A 18 -6.14 -15.04 -3.68
C TRP A 18 -4.97 -16.01 -3.45
N ASP A 19 -5.25 -17.28 -3.18
CA ASP A 19 -4.23 -18.32 -3.03
C ASP A 19 -3.70 -18.85 -4.37
N ASP A 20 -4.26 -18.42 -5.51
CA ASP A 20 -3.68 -18.66 -6.84
C ASP A 20 -2.63 -17.60 -7.22
N PHE A 21 -2.44 -16.57 -6.39
CA PHE A 21 -1.41 -15.54 -6.56
C PHE A 21 -0.02 -16.14 -6.30
N ASP A 22 0.86 -16.07 -7.30
CA ASP A 22 2.24 -16.53 -7.16
C ASP A 22 3.17 -15.37 -6.76
N PRO A 23 3.64 -15.31 -5.49
CA PRO A 23 4.50 -14.22 -5.04
C PRO A 23 5.85 -14.21 -5.77
N GLY A 24 6.39 -15.37 -6.15
CA GLY A 24 7.69 -15.46 -6.84
C GLY A 24 7.61 -14.85 -8.23
N VAL A 25 6.55 -15.19 -8.99
CA VAL A 25 6.29 -14.57 -10.29
C VAL A 25 6.04 -13.08 -10.13
N TYR A 26 5.27 -12.65 -9.12
CA TYR A 26 5.00 -11.24 -8.94
C TYR A 26 6.28 -10.44 -8.61
N ILE A 27 7.12 -10.95 -7.70
CA ILE A 27 8.41 -10.32 -7.36
C ILE A 27 9.33 -10.26 -8.58
N SER A 28 9.40 -11.32 -9.39
CA SER A 28 10.30 -11.34 -10.54
C SER A 28 9.99 -10.26 -11.57
N HIS A 29 8.72 -9.89 -11.70
CA HIS A 29 8.28 -8.86 -12.63
C HIS A 29 8.32 -7.45 -12.05
N ASN A 30 8.14 -7.30 -10.73
CA ASN A 30 7.92 -5.98 -10.12
C ASN A 30 9.06 -5.49 -9.22
N TYR A 31 9.80 -6.38 -8.53
CA TYR A 31 10.64 -5.97 -7.40
C TYR A 31 12.07 -6.52 -7.39
N LEU A 32 12.45 -7.40 -8.32
CA LEU A 32 13.86 -7.80 -8.45
C LEU A 32 14.74 -6.63 -8.91
N GLU A 33 14.23 -5.83 -9.84
CA GLU A 33 14.83 -4.59 -10.30
C GLU A 33 13.86 -3.44 -10.04
N MET A 34 14.33 -2.38 -9.39
CA MET A 34 13.52 -1.21 -9.07
C MET A 34 13.17 -0.45 -10.33
N GLN A 35 11.87 -0.18 -10.49
CA GLN A 35 11.37 0.64 -11.58
C GLN A 35 11.48 2.13 -11.20
N ALA A 36 11.62 3.00 -12.19
CA ALA A 36 11.68 4.44 -11.96
C ALA A 36 10.43 4.97 -11.22
N VAL A 37 9.27 4.36 -11.49
CA VAL A 37 8.01 4.72 -10.83
C VAL A 37 8.01 4.33 -9.35
N ASP A 38 8.60 3.20 -8.98
CA ASP A 38 8.75 2.80 -7.57
C ASP A 38 9.72 3.73 -6.84
N GLU A 39 10.82 4.15 -7.47
CA GLU A 39 11.76 5.11 -6.89
C GLU A 39 11.09 6.47 -6.63
N GLU A 40 10.26 6.94 -7.58
CA GLU A 40 9.52 8.20 -7.45
C GLU A 40 8.49 8.13 -6.32
N ILE A 41 7.66 7.07 -6.30
CA ILE A 41 6.69 6.83 -5.23
C ILE A 41 7.40 6.77 -3.88
N LEU A 42 8.44 5.95 -3.75
CA LEU A 42 9.14 5.77 -2.48
C LEU A 42 9.85 7.05 -2.01
N SER A 43 10.32 7.89 -2.94
CA SER A 43 10.90 9.20 -2.61
C SER A 43 9.85 10.14 -2.03
N HIS A 44 8.65 10.20 -2.60
CA HIS A 44 7.56 11.01 -2.04
C HIS A 44 7.10 10.51 -0.67
N VAL A 45 7.04 9.19 -0.48
CA VAL A 45 6.68 8.58 0.82
C VAL A 45 7.73 8.90 1.88
N ARG A 46 9.02 8.77 1.52
CA ARG A 46 10.17 9.15 2.38
C ARG A 46 10.01 10.57 2.86
N ASP A 47 9.86 11.51 1.93
CA ASP A 47 9.82 12.94 2.24
C ASP A 47 8.59 13.27 3.11
N HIS A 48 7.42 12.70 2.78
CA HIS A 48 6.19 12.87 3.56
C HIS A 48 6.34 12.41 5.02
N PHE A 49 6.87 11.20 5.25
CA PHE A 49 7.06 10.70 6.60
C PHE A 49 8.19 11.45 7.35
N SER A 50 9.32 11.72 6.69
CA SER A 50 10.40 12.52 7.30
C SER A 50 9.94 13.91 7.70
N ASP A 51 9.11 14.57 6.88
CA ASP A 51 8.55 15.88 7.20
C ASP A 51 7.54 15.80 8.35
N HIS A 52 6.66 14.80 8.35
CA HIS A 52 5.70 14.61 9.45
C HIS A 52 6.40 14.38 10.79
N PHE A 53 7.47 13.57 10.81
CA PHE A 53 8.18 13.19 12.04
C PHE A 53 9.39 14.07 12.35
N ARG A 54 9.64 15.13 11.60
CA ARG A 54 10.79 16.01 11.84
C ARG A 54 10.77 16.57 13.26
N GLY A 55 11.81 16.26 14.03
CA GLY A 55 11.92 16.65 15.44
C GLY A 55 10.95 15.94 16.39
N ARG A 56 10.26 14.89 15.93
CA ARG A 56 9.36 14.04 16.73
C ARG A 56 10.02 12.68 17.02
N GLY A 57 9.51 12.01 18.05
CA GLY A 57 9.90 10.64 18.36
C GLY A 57 9.15 9.62 17.51
N ARG A 58 9.41 8.34 17.81
CA ARG A 58 8.65 7.21 17.23
C ARG A 58 7.23 7.17 17.76
N VAL A 59 6.36 6.56 16.97
CA VAL A 59 5.00 6.17 17.33
C VAL A 59 4.94 4.68 17.64
N ALA A 60 3.92 4.26 18.38
CA ALA A 60 3.84 2.90 18.88
C ALA A 60 3.57 1.88 17.77
N SER A 61 2.78 2.25 16.75
CA SER A 61 2.24 1.29 15.80
C SER A 61 2.09 1.81 14.37
N GLY A 62 2.52 1.01 13.40
CA GLY A 62 2.27 1.19 11.97
C GLY A 62 1.58 -0.02 11.35
N ILE A 63 0.89 0.17 10.23
CA ILE A 63 0.26 -0.92 9.46
C ILE A 63 0.53 -0.76 7.97
N ASP A 64 0.90 -1.87 7.32
CA ASP A 64 0.86 -2.01 5.86
C ASP A 64 -0.28 -2.95 5.49
N VAL A 65 -1.29 -2.39 4.80
CA VAL A 65 -2.53 -3.11 4.49
C VAL A 65 -2.47 -3.69 3.09
N GLY A 66 -2.70 -5.00 2.98
CA GLY A 66 -2.58 -5.75 1.73
C GLY A 66 -1.13 -5.78 1.24
N ALA A 67 -0.20 -6.09 2.16
CA ALA A 67 1.24 -6.02 1.92
C ALA A 67 1.68 -6.86 0.71
N GLY A 68 0.95 -7.94 0.39
CA GLY A 68 1.30 -8.85 -0.67
C GLY A 68 2.72 -9.40 -0.47
N PRO A 69 3.49 -9.63 -1.55
CA PRO A 69 4.92 -9.92 -1.45
C PRO A 69 5.79 -8.65 -1.52
N ASN A 70 5.27 -7.48 -1.15
CA ASN A 70 6.00 -6.21 -1.18
C ASN A 70 6.49 -5.82 0.23
N LEU A 71 7.75 -5.38 0.36
CA LEU A 71 8.29 -4.91 1.64
C LEU A 71 8.57 -3.41 1.69
N TYR A 72 8.65 -2.71 0.55
CA TYR A 72 9.11 -1.33 0.56
C TYR A 72 8.18 -0.35 1.32
N PRO A 73 6.84 -0.53 1.39
CA PRO A 73 6.00 0.33 2.22
C PRO A 73 6.37 0.18 3.70
N ALA A 74 6.57 -1.05 4.16
CA ALA A 74 7.01 -1.32 5.52
C ALA A 74 8.43 -0.79 5.82
N LEU A 75 9.35 -0.86 4.86
CA LEU A 75 10.68 -0.25 4.99
C LEU A 75 10.60 1.26 5.24
N ALA A 76 9.69 1.96 4.57
CA ALA A 76 9.50 3.40 4.75
C ALA A 76 9.02 3.77 6.17
N MET A 77 8.39 2.86 6.90
CA MET A 77 7.90 3.09 8.26
C MET A 77 8.95 2.84 9.35
N LEU A 78 10.10 2.22 9.02
CA LEU A 78 11.06 1.72 10.02
C LEU A 78 11.63 2.77 10.97
N PRO A 79 11.98 4.00 10.57
CA PRO A 79 12.48 4.98 11.53
C PRO A 79 11.42 5.42 12.54
N TRP A 80 10.14 5.27 12.20
CA TRP A 80 9.03 5.96 12.83
C TRP A 80 8.17 5.07 13.73
N CYS A 81 8.06 3.77 13.47
CA CYS A 81 7.11 2.90 14.18
C CYS A 81 7.79 1.87 15.07
N ASP A 82 7.47 1.77 16.36
CA ASP A 82 8.01 0.72 17.22
C ASP A 82 7.61 -0.69 16.76
N ARG A 83 6.36 -0.86 16.34
CA ARG A 83 5.81 -2.11 15.80
C ARG A 83 5.10 -1.87 14.47
N ILE A 84 5.28 -2.76 13.51
CA ILE A 84 4.62 -2.70 12.21
C ILE A 84 3.84 -3.99 11.98
N THR A 85 2.54 -3.87 11.71
CA THR A 85 1.68 -4.97 11.25
C THR A 85 1.73 -5.04 9.73
N LEU A 86 1.95 -6.24 9.19
CA LEU A 86 1.74 -6.55 7.77
C LEU A 86 0.43 -7.33 7.68
N LEU A 87 -0.62 -6.74 7.11
CA LEU A 87 -1.91 -7.39 6.92
C LEU A 87 -1.99 -7.95 5.50
N GLU A 88 -2.27 -9.25 5.37
CA GLU A 88 -2.33 -9.91 4.07
C GLU A 88 -3.38 -11.03 4.04
N ARG A 89 -4.06 -11.17 2.89
CA ARG A 89 -5.15 -12.15 2.71
C ARG A 89 -4.66 -13.48 2.17
N SER A 90 -3.75 -13.49 1.19
CA SER A 90 -3.27 -14.71 0.54
C SER A 90 -2.36 -15.51 1.46
N ALA A 91 -2.66 -16.80 1.63
CA ALA A 91 -1.83 -17.72 2.40
C ALA A 91 -0.41 -17.84 1.81
N ARG A 92 -0.27 -17.74 0.48
CA ARG A 92 1.02 -17.79 -0.22
C ARG A 92 1.85 -16.52 0.02
N ASN A 93 1.21 -15.35 -0.01
CA ASN A 93 1.89 -14.10 0.33
C ASN A 93 2.28 -14.07 1.81
N LEU A 94 1.42 -14.53 2.72
CA LEU A 94 1.74 -14.67 4.14
C LEU A 94 2.96 -15.59 4.36
N GLU A 95 3.03 -16.71 3.65
CA GLU A 95 4.18 -17.61 3.72
C GLU A 95 5.47 -16.91 3.23
N TYR A 96 5.38 -16.16 2.14
CA TYR A 96 6.50 -15.36 1.65
C TYR A 96 6.95 -14.32 2.70
N LEU A 97 6.03 -13.51 3.22
CA LEU A 97 6.32 -12.47 4.21
C LEU A 97 6.96 -13.04 5.47
N ARG A 98 6.45 -14.18 5.98
CA ARG A 98 7.03 -14.87 7.14
C ARG A 98 8.48 -15.30 6.92
N ARG A 99 8.84 -15.70 5.69
CA ARG A 99 10.24 -16.01 5.34
C ARG A 99 11.13 -14.77 5.28
N GLN A 100 10.56 -13.59 4.95
CA GLN A 100 11.31 -12.33 4.91
C GLN A 100 11.51 -11.69 6.30
N CYS A 101 10.64 -11.95 7.27
CA CYS A 101 10.69 -11.32 8.60
C CYS A 101 12.04 -11.47 9.33
N PRO A 102 12.70 -12.65 9.35
CA PRO A 102 13.97 -12.80 10.08
C PRO A 102 15.16 -12.11 9.42
N ASP A 103 15.18 -12.06 8.09
CA ASP A 103 16.24 -11.50 7.26
C ASP A 103 15.74 -11.37 5.81
N TYR A 104 15.34 -10.17 5.40
CA TYR A 104 14.76 -9.97 4.07
C TYR A 104 15.83 -10.06 2.96
N ALA A 105 15.40 -10.48 1.78
CA ALA A 105 16.29 -10.74 0.64
C ALA A 105 17.05 -9.49 0.15
N PRO A 106 18.31 -9.62 -0.34
CA PRO A 106 19.15 -8.50 -0.77
C PRO A 106 18.57 -7.53 -1.81
N HIS A 107 17.68 -7.99 -2.69
CA HIS A 107 17.08 -7.10 -3.70
C HIS A 107 16.25 -5.99 -3.05
N TRP A 108 15.79 -6.13 -1.81
CA TRP A 108 15.08 -5.03 -1.13
C TRP A 108 16.00 -3.86 -0.73
N ASP A 109 17.33 -4.06 -0.72
CA ASP A 109 18.28 -3.01 -0.34
C ASP A 109 18.27 -1.82 -1.32
N GLN A 110 17.88 -2.03 -2.59
CA GLN A 110 17.74 -0.94 -3.55
C GLN A 110 16.67 0.08 -3.13
N PHE A 111 15.55 -0.38 -2.57
CA PHE A 111 14.49 0.47 -2.03
C PHE A 111 14.95 1.18 -0.76
N TRP A 112 15.67 0.48 0.12
CA TRP A 112 16.27 1.10 1.31
C TRP A 112 17.27 2.20 0.95
N ASN A 113 18.05 2.04 -0.12
CA ASN A 113 18.99 3.07 -0.58
C ASN A 113 18.28 4.36 -1.02
N VAL A 114 17.07 4.27 -1.57
CA VAL A 114 16.24 5.45 -1.88
C VAL A 114 15.81 6.17 -0.61
N LEU A 115 15.42 5.40 0.42
CA LEU A 115 15.04 5.94 1.73
C LEU A 115 16.23 6.63 2.43
N CYS A 116 17.43 6.06 2.36
CA CYS A 116 18.67 6.63 2.91
C CYS A 116 19.11 7.96 2.29
N LYS A 117 18.43 8.47 1.25
CA LYS A 117 18.67 9.84 0.77
C LYS A 117 18.19 10.89 1.80
N ASP A 118 17.37 10.50 2.77
CA ASP A 118 17.01 11.32 3.93
C ASP A 118 17.77 10.86 5.19
N GLU A 119 18.13 11.83 6.04
CA GLU A 119 18.97 11.62 7.22
C GLU A 119 18.34 10.64 8.21
N ALA A 120 17.02 10.68 8.42
CA ALA A 120 16.35 9.83 9.39
C ALA A 120 16.50 8.33 9.11
N TYR A 121 16.64 7.96 7.84
CA TYR A 121 16.91 6.58 7.41
C TYR A 121 18.42 6.28 7.40
N ALA A 122 19.24 7.22 6.92
CA ALA A 122 20.69 7.05 6.83
C ALA A 122 21.36 6.88 8.21
N THR A 123 20.80 7.50 9.26
CA THR A 123 21.39 7.53 10.61
C THR A 123 20.67 6.62 11.61
N LEU A 124 19.97 5.59 11.15
CA LEU A 124 19.14 4.68 11.98
C LEU A 124 19.92 3.94 13.11
N GLY A 125 21.25 4.05 13.16
CA GLY A 125 22.11 3.50 14.22
C GLY A 125 22.27 1.98 14.18
N MET A 126 21.60 1.31 13.25
CA MET A 126 21.65 -0.14 13.00
C MET A 126 21.37 -0.42 11.52
N THR A 127 21.62 -1.65 11.08
CA THR A 127 21.28 -2.05 9.71
C THR A 127 19.76 -2.13 9.53
N PRO A 128 19.23 -1.88 8.32
CA PRO A 128 17.80 -1.97 8.05
C PRO A 128 17.21 -3.34 8.35
N ARG A 129 17.97 -4.44 8.14
CA ARG A 129 17.53 -5.81 8.48
C ARG A 129 17.31 -6.02 9.97
N VAL A 130 18.24 -5.55 10.80
CA VAL A 130 18.09 -5.62 12.26
C VAL A 130 16.85 -4.83 12.67
N ARG A 131 16.72 -3.61 12.14
CA ARG A 131 15.57 -2.77 12.43
C ARG A 131 14.25 -3.39 11.99
N PHE A 132 14.22 -3.97 10.78
CA PHE A 132 13.05 -4.63 10.21
C PHE A 132 12.63 -5.81 11.09
N LYS A 133 13.57 -6.68 11.45
CA LYS A 133 13.32 -7.82 12.35
C LYS A 133 12.77 -7.38 13.72
N GLU A 134 13.22 -6.25 14.25
CA GLU A 134 12.74 -5.70 15.52
C GLU A 134 11.33 -5.09 15.41
N ALA A 135 11.04 -4.36 14.32
CA ALA A 135 9.77 -3.65 14.16
C ALA A 135 8.63 -4.57 13.71
N ILE A 136 8.93 -5.50 12.80
CA ILE A 136 7.91 -6.23 12.06
C ILE A 136 7.32 -7.33 12.93
N GLN A 137 6.00 -7.28 13.08
CA GLN A 137 5.24 -8.32 13.75
C GLN A 137 5.06 -9.52 12.80
N GLN A 138 4.64 -10.67 13.36
CA GLN A 138 4.24 -11.79 12.52
C GLN A 138 3.11 -11.34 11.56
N PRO A 139 3.22 -11.59 10.24
CA PRO A 139 2.20 -11.19 9.28
C PRO A 139 0.82 -11.70 9.68
N GLU A 140 -0.14 -10.78 9.73
CA GLU A 140 -1.51 -11.03 10.15
C GLU A 140 -2.34 -11.45 8.94
N SER A 141 -3.05 -12.57 9.07
CA SER A 141 -4.00 -13.02 8.06
C SER A 141 -5.27 -12.19 8.17
N GLY A 142 -5.69 -11.55 7.09
CA GLY A 142 -6.95 -10.83 7.04
C GLY A 142 -7.17 -10.03 5.76
N SER A 143 -8.38 -9.54 5.60
CA SER A 143 -8.79 -8.64 4.53
C SER A 143 -8.73 -7.19 4.98
N LEU A 144 -8.49 -6.28 4.03
CA LEU A 144 -8.75 -4.85 4.19
C LEU A 144 -10.14 -4.57 4.80
N PHE A 145 -11.15 -5.39 4.47
CA PHE A 145 -12.50 -5.21 4.98
C PHE A 145 -12.68 -5.61 6.45
N ASP A 146 -11.79 -6.44 7.00
CA ASP A 146 -11.82 -6.82 8.42
C ASP A 146 -11.50 -5.62 9.32
N LEU A 147 -10.68 -4.69 8.82
CA LEU A 147 -10.35 -3.44 9.52
C LEU A 147 -11.57 -2.55 9.80
N CYS A 148 -12.64 -2.69 9.01
CA CYS A 148 -13.89 -1.97 9.29
C CYS A 148 -14.57 -2.42 10.59
N ALA A 149 -14.35 -3.66 11.02
CA ALA A 149 -14.88 -4.21 12.28
C ALA A 149 -13.86 -4.17 13.42
N ASP A 150 -12.60 -3.86 13.13
CA ASP A 150 -11.52 -3.83 14.11
C ASP A 150 -11.60 -2.56 14.98
N THR A 151 -11.30 -2.71 16.26
CA THR A 151 -11.20 -1.61 17.24
C THR A 151 -9.79 -1.08 17.39
N ARG A 152 -8.76 -1.83 16.94
CA ARG A 152 -7.36 -1.39 16.91
C ARG A 152 -7.20 -0.20 15.99
N ARG A 153 -6.30 0.71 16.37
CA ARG A 153 -5.94 1.87 15.55
C ARG A 153 -4.43 1.99 15.48
N TRP A 154 -3.93 2.37 14.31
CA TRP A 154 -2.50 2.52 14.05
C TRP A 154 -2.13 3.99 13.90
N ASP A 155 -0.91 4.33 14.31
CA ASP A 155 -0.39 5.70 14.32
C ASP A 155 0.20 6.12 12.98
N LEU A 156 0.42 5.16 12.07
CA LEU A 156 0.94 5.37 10.72
C LEU A 156 0.44 4.25 9.79
N GLY A 157 0.08 4.59 8.55
CA GLY A 157 -0.49 3.60 7.61
C GLY A 157 0.06 3.66 6.20
N THR A 158 0.26 2.50 5.59
CA THR A 158 0.45 2.32 4.15
C THR A 158 -0.59 1.37 3.55
N MET A 159 -1.01 1.64 2.31
CA MET A 159 -1.84 0.73 1.51
C MET A 159 -1.50 0.90 0.02
N PHE A 160 -0.76 -0.05 -0.55
CA PHE A 160 -0.16 0.10 -1.89
C PHE A 160 -0.75 -0.89 -2.88
N PHE A 161 -1.49 -0.38 -3.85
CA PHE A 161 -2.11 -1.13 -4.95
C PHE A 161 -3.08 -2.22 -4.46
N VAL A 162 -3.99 -1.85 -3.56
CA VAL A 162 -4.89 -2.79 -2.87
C VAL A 162 -6.34 -2.48 -3.17
N ALA A 163 -6.87 -1.37 -2.68
CA ALA A 163 -8.31 -1.12 -2.69
C ALA A 163 -8.92 -1.16 -4.10
N GLU A 164 -8.18 -0.70 -5.11
CA GLU A 164 -8.55 -0.75 -6.52
C GLU A 164 -8.22 -2.10 -7.18
N SER A 165 -7.21 -2.82 -6.70
CA SER A 165 -6.71 -4.06 -7.30
C SER A 165 -7.37 -5.33 -6.75
N ILE A 166 -8.27 -5.22 -5.76
CA ILE A 166 -8.98 -6.37 -5.19
C ILE A 166 -10.40 -6.56 -5.73
N THR A 167 -10.91 -5.65 -6.56
CA THR A 167 -12.31 -5.62 -6.95
C THR A 167 -12.52 -4.90 -8.28
N THR A 168 -13.63 -5.17 -8.96
CA THR A 168 -14.13 -4.34 -10.09
C THR A 168 -15.23 -3.37 -9.64
N SER A 169 -15.63 -3.45 -8.36
CA SER A 169 -16.73 -2.69 -7.77
C SER A 169 -16.26 -1.34 -7.22
N LEU A 170 -16.87 -0.24 -7.71
CA LEU A 170 -16.65 1.09 -7.15
C LEU A 170 -17.07 1.18 -5.68
N ALA A 171 -18.11 0.43 -5.28
CA ALA A 171 -18.59 0.42 -3.91
C ALA A 171 -17.60 -0.28 -2.96
N GLU A 172 -17.01 -1.40 -3.38
CA GLU A 172 -15.97 -2.06 -2.58
C GLU A 172 -14.68 -1.27 -2.54
N PHE A 173 -14.28 -0.62 -3.65
CA PHE A 173 -13.14 0.30 -3.66
C PHE A 173 -13.31 1.39 -2.59
N ARG A 174 -14.46 2.08 -2.60
CA ARG A 174 -14.76 3.15 -1.63
C ARG A 174 -14.81 2.63 -0.19
N ARG A 175 -15.43 1.46 0.03
CA ARG A 175 -15.47 0.81 1.33
C ARG A 175 -14.06 0.43 1.81
N GLY A 176 -13.23 -0.09 0.92
CA GLY A 176 -11.86 -0.49 1.21
C GLY A 176 -11.02 0.69 1.68
N VAL A 177 -11.02 1.79 0.92
CA VAL A 177 -10.35 3.04 1.34
C VAL A 177 -10.91 3.51 2.69
N GLY A 178 -12.23 3.46 2.89
CA GLY A 178 -12.85 3.78 4.17
C GLY A 178 -12.39 2.89 5.33
N CYS A 179 -12.23 1.58 5.13
CA CYS A 179 -11.71 0.68 6.17
C CYS A 179 -10.26 1.02 6.53
N PHE A 180 -9.40 1.24 5.53
CA PHE A 180 -8.01 1.67 5.77
C PHE A 180 -7.96 2.97 6.57
N MET A 181 -8.67 4.01 6.10
CA MET A 181 -8.66 5.31 6.76
C MET A 181 -9.25 5.28 8.18
N ASN A 182 -10.25 4.43 8.42
CA ASN A 182 -10.83 4.28 9.75
C ASN A 182 -9.98 3.42 10.69
N ALA A 183 -9.02 2.66 10.18
CA ALA A 183 -8.04 1.93 10.98
C ALA A 183 -6.94 2.87 11.54
N LEU A 184 -6.82 4.09 11.05
CA LEU A 184 -5.80 5.03 11.50
C LEU A 184 -6.29 5.90 12.66
N ASN A 185 -5.38 6.21 13.59
CA ASN A 185 -5.61 7.19 14.64
C ASN A 185 -5.82 8.59 14.05
N SER A 186 -6.53 9.46 14.77
CA SER A 186 -6.64 10.88 14.43
C SER A 186 -5.23 11.48 14.25
N GLY A 187 -5.00 12.25 13.19
CA GLY A 187 -3.72 12.88 12.90
C GLY A 187 -2.64 11.95 12.32
N ALA A 188 -2.87 10.63 12.27
CA ALA A 188 -1.89 9.67 11.74
C ALA A 188 -1.54 9.96 10.28
N PRO A 189 -0.24 10.06 9.92
CA PRO A 189 0.16 10.16 8.52
C PRO A 189 -0.08 8.84 7.79
N PHE A 190 -0.43 8.95 6.52
CA PHE A 190 -0.56 7.79 5.63
C PHE A 190 0.02 8.06 4.26
N ALA A 191 0.33 6.97 3.57
CA ALA A 191 0.58 6.93 2.14
C ALA A 191 -0.25 5.80 1.50
N ALA A 192 -1.02 6.10 0.46
CA ALA A 192 -1.81 5.10 -0.27
C ALA A 192 -1.55 5.23 -1.77
N ALA A 193 -1.16 4.13 -2.41
CA ALA A 193 -0.87 4.09 -3.84
C ALA A 193 -1.92 3.28 -4.60
N PHE A 194 -2.24 3.70 -5.82
CA PHE A 194 -3.29 3.13 -6.65
C PHE A 194 -2.85 3.05 -8.12
N MET A 195 -3.37 2.05 -8.85
CA MET A 195 -3.21 1.95 -10.31
C MET A 195 -4.29 2.76 -11.04
N GLU A 196 -3.89 3.79 -11.80
CA GLU A 196 -4.82 4.64 -12.57
C GLU A 196 -5.30 3.94 -13.84
N HIS A 197 -6.61 3.95 -14.08
CA HIS A 197 -7.26 3.34 -15.25
C HIS A 197 -6.91 1.86 -15.47
N SER A 198 -6.74 1.10 -14.37
CA SER A 198 -6.43 -0.32 -14.42
C SER A 198 -7.62 -1.18 -14.87
N GLU A 199 -7.42 -2.02 -15.87
CA GLU A 199 -8.41 -2.98 -16.40
C GLU A 199 -8.28 -4.39 -15.75
N GLY A 200 -7.34 -4.55 -14.82
CA GLY A 200 -7.00 -5.82 -14.19
C GLY A 200 -5.54 -6.19 -14.41
N TYR A 201 -5.10 -7.25 -13.74
CA TYR A 201 -3.71 -7.69 -13.85
C TYR A 201 -3.58 -9.22 -13.84
N ARG A 202 -2.39 -9.68 -14.20
CA ARG A 202 -2.10 -11.10 -14.40
C ARG A 202 -0.84 -11.45 -13.62
N VAL A 203 -0.90 -12.56 -12.89
CA VAL A 203 0.24 -13.14 -12.17
C VAL A 203 0.32 -14.61 -12.58
N GLY A 204 1.38 -14.96 -13.31
CA GLY A 204 1.48 -16.27 -13.94
C GLY A 204 0.33 -16.49 -14.94
N SER A 205 -0.46 -17.53 -14.73
CA SER A 205 -1.63 -17.89 -15.56
C SER A 205 -2.96 -17.33 -15.04
N HIS A 206 -2.99 -16.60 -13.93
CA HIS A 206 -4.22 -16.17 -13.26
C HIS A 206 -4.49 -14.68 -13.45
N GLU A 207 -5.77 -14.33 -13.65
CA GLU A 207 -6.24 -12.95 -13.78
C GLU A 207 -6.91 -12.46 -12.49
N PHE A 208 -6.49 -11.26 -12.09
CA PHE A 208 -6.92 -10.57 -10.90
C PHE A 208 -7.68 -9.29 -11.31
N PRO A 209 -8.73 -8.92 -10.56
CA PRO A 209 -9.55 -7.77 -10.90
C PRO A 209 -8.75 -6.48 -10.76
N ALA A 210 -9.24 -5.42 -11.40
CA ALA A 210 -8.97 -4.07 -10.95
C ALA A 210 -10.18 -3.19 -11.23
N ARG A 211 -10.30 -2.13 -10.45
CA ARG A 211 -11.31 -1.10 -10.61
C ARG A 211 -10.65 0.08 -11.31
N ASP A 212 -11.17 0.40 -12.48
CA ASP A 212 -10.87 1.65 -13.17
C ASP A 212 -11.24 2.86 -12.27
N ILE A 213 -10.21 3.61 -11.89
CA ILE A 213 -10.25 4.82 -11.08
C ILE A 213 -9.30 5.87 -11.63
N ASP A 214 -9.60 7.13 -11.36
CA ASP A 214 -8.72 8.26 -11.61
C ASP A 214 -8.39 9.07 -10.34
N GLU A 215 -7.60 10.14 -10.51
CA GLU A 215 -7.28 11.07 -9.43
C GLU A 215 -8.52 11.70 -8.78
N SER A 216 -9.57 11.97 -9.57
CA SER A 216 -10.81 12.57 -9.07
C SER A 216 -11.56 11.62 -8.14
N GLU A 217 -11.60 10.32 -8.46
CA GLU A 217 -12.14 9.28 -7.59
C GLU A 217 -11.34 9.17 -6.28
N VAL A 218 -10.00 9.16 -6.37
CA VAL A 218 -9.11 9.07 -5.20
C VAL A 218 -9.30 10.28 -4.27
N ARG A 219 -9.34 11.50 -4.83
CA ARG A 219 -9.61 12.72 -4.06
C ARG A 219 -10.99 12.70 -3.42
N ALA A 220 -12.02 12.29 -4.16
CA ALA A 220 -13.39 12.25 -3.68
C ALA A 220 -13.55 11.27 -2.50
N VAL A 221 -12.96 10.07 -2.59
CA VAL A 221 -13.06 9.07 -1.51
C VAL A 221 -12.26 9.48 -0.27
N LEU A 222 -11.07 10.06 -0.44
CA LEU A 222 -10.23 10.50 0.69
C LEU A 222 -10.76 11.77 1.36
N GLY A 223 -11.51 12.62 0.65
CA GLY A 223 -11.99 13.91 1.16
C GLY A 223 -12.85 13.81 2.43
N GLY A 224 -13.49 12.67 2.67
CA GLY A 224 -14.23 12.40 3.92
C GLY A 224 -13.34 12.09 5.13
N TYR A 225 -12.09 11.67 4.91
CA TYR A 225 -11.25 11.05 5.93
C TYR A 225 -9.93 11.77 6.21
N ALA A 226 -9.40 12.51 5.23
CA ALA A 226 -8.05 13.02 5.28
C ALA A 226 -7.96 14.54 5.10
N ASP A 227 -7.00 15.14 5.79
CA ASP A 227 -6.53 16.52 5.60
C ASP A 227 -5.13 16.51 4.99
N HIS A 228 -4.71 17.65 4.43
CA HIS A 228 -3.36 17.84 3.86
C HIS A 228 -2.98 16.77 2.83
N VAL A 229 -3.93 16.36 1.99
CA VAL A 229 -3.70 15.31 0.97
C VAL A 229 -2.98 15.91 -0.22
N GLU A 230 -1.75 15.47 -0.42
CA GLU A 230 -0.98 15.65 -1.65
C GLU A 230 -1.18 14.42 -2.55
N ILE A 231 -1.56 14.67 -3.80
CA ILE A 231 -1.66 13.61 -4.81
C ILE A 231 -0.52 13.80 -5.80
N HIS A 232 0.29 12.76 -5.95
CA HIS A 232 1.32 12.65 -6.95
C HIS A 232 0.87 11.65 -7.99
N ARG A 233 0.74 12.10 -9.23
CA ARG A 233 0.47 11.22 -10.36
C ARG A 233 1.75 11.02 -11.13
N THR A 234 2.25 9.79 -11.11
CA THR A 234 3.37 9.40 -11.97
C THR A 234 2.76 8.99 -13.31
N ALA A 235 2.91 9.87 -14.29
CA ALA A 235 2.50 9.54 -15.65
C ALA A 235 3.34 8.35 -16.13
N ASN A 236 2.79 7.54 -17.02
CA ASN A 236 3.59 6.67 -17.88
C ASN A 236 3.85 7.33 -19.25
N PRO A 237 4.62 8.44 -19.37
CA PRO A 237 4.87 9.02 -20.68
C PRO A 237 6.00 8.24 -21.35
N LYS A 238 5.62 7.29 -22.20
CA LYS A 238 6.40 6.68 -23.31
C LYS A 238 7.15 5.36 -23.07
N GLN A 239 6.90 4.60 -22.01
CA GLN A 239 7.39 3.21 -21.90
C GLN A 239 6.33 2.30 -21.28
N LEU A 240 5.28 2.01 -22.07
CA LEU A 240 4.30 0.98 -21.72
C LEU A 240 5.01 -0.38 -21.67
N VAL A 241 5.34 -0.84 -20.47
CA VAL A 241 5.77 -2.22 -20.22
C VAL A 241 4.56 -3.17 -20.26
N ARG A 242 3.32 -2.65 -20.21
CA ARG A 242 2.07 -3.43 -20.26
C ARG A 242 0.86 -2.57 -20.67
N ASP A 243 -0.09 -3.19 -21.39
CA ASP A 243 -1.43 -2.63 -21.66
C ASP A 243 -2.31 -2.65 -20.39
N GLY A 244 -3.27 -1.71 -20.29
CA GLY A 244 -4.37 -1.78 -19.33
C GLY A 244 -4.25 -0.95 -18.04
N TYR A 245 -3.38 0.07 -18.00
CA TYR A 245 -3.39 1.17 -17.00
C TYR A 245 -2.63 2.40 -17.54
N THR A 246 -2.88 3.61 -17.03
CA THR A 246 -2.30 4.87 -17.57
C THR A 246 -1.21 5.50 -16.70
N GLY A 247 -1.11 5.08 -15.43
CA GLY A 247 -0.13 5.59 -14.48
C GLY A 247 -0.37 5.06 -13.08
N MET A 248 0.34 5.63 -12.10
CA MET A 248 0.09 5.37 -10.69
C MET A 248 -0.26 6.68 -9.98
N ILE A 249 -1.13 6.58 -8.98
CA ILE A 249 -1.55 7.68 -8.13
C ILE A 249 -1.05 7.37 -6.72
N LEU A 250 -0.20 8.24 -6.17
CA LEU A 250 0.18 8.23 -4.77
C LEU A 250 -0.56 9.36 -4.03
N ALA A 251 -1.26 9.00 -2.96
CA ALA A 251 -1.86 9.93 -2.01
C ALA A 251 -1.10 9.90 -0.69
N CYS A 252 -0.45 11.01 -0.35
CA CYS A 252 0.17 11.25 0.94
C CYS A 252 -0.70 12.22 1.73
N GLY A 253 -1.01 11.93 2.99
CA GLY A 253 -1.84 12.82 3.78
C GLY A 253 -1.86 12.48 5.26
N GLN A 254 -2.78 13.08 5.98
CA GLN A 254 -3.00 12.86 7.41
C GLN A 254 -4.46 12.53 7.67
N ARG A 255 -4.72 11.59 8.58
CA ARG A 255 -6.07 11.30 9.04
C ARG A 255 -6.66 12.54 9.72
N LYS A 256 -7.87 12.94 9.31
CA LYS A 256 -8.60 14.06 9.96
C LYS A 256 -8.66 13.84 11.47
N GLU A 257 -8.47 14.91 12.21
CA GLU A 257 -8.77 14.93 13.64
C GLU A 257 -10.24 14.56 13.85
N ARG A 258 -10.49 13.59 14.73
CA ARG A 258 -11.86 13.40 15.21
C ARG A 258 -12.24 14.64 16.00
N ARG A 259 -13.29 15.33 15.55
CA ARG A 259 -13.95 16.31 16.40
C ARG A 259 -14.67 15.48 17.47
N ASP A 260 -14.24 15.62 18.71
CA ASP A 260 -14.98 15.07 19.83
C ASP A 260 -16.40 15.67 19.78
N GLU A 261 -17.42 14.80 19.65
CA GLU A 261 -18.83 15.15 19.88
C GLU A 261 -19.15 15.08 21.37
#